data_AF-A0A6J3CES6-F1
#
_entry.id   AF-A0A6J3CES6-F1
#
_cell.length_a   1.000
_cell.length_b   1.000
_cell.length_c   1.000
_cell.angle_alpha   90.00
_cell.angle_beta   90.00
_cell.angle_gamma   90.00
#
_symmetry.space_group_name_H-M   'P 1'
#
loop_
_entity.id
_entity.type
_entity.pdbx_description
1 polymer ?
#
loop_
_entity_poly.entity_id
_entity_poly.type
_entity_poly.pdbx_seq_one_letter_code
_entity_poly.pdbx_strand_id
1 'polypeptide(L)'
;SHIGNSRDTSFEDMVRRETNGKGVDMVLNSLSDDKLQASVRCLSYRGRFLEIGKYDMSNNTYIDIAHKEISFHGVSLDYVFRQSTEIVKVNM
;
A
#
# COMPACT_ATOMS: atom_id res chain seq x y z
N SER A 1 17.62 11.73 -3.83
CA SER A 1 16.89 11.45 -5.10
C SER A 1 15.72 10.55 -4.77
N HIS A 2 14.53 10.78 -5.32
CA HIS A 2 13.28 10.10 -4.89
C HIS A 2 12.80 8.98 -5.83
N ILE A 3 13.67 8.48 -6.70
CA ILE A 3 13.35 7.40 -7.65
C ILE A 3 14.15 6.15 -7.26
N GLY A 4 13.45 5.04 -6.99
CA GLY A 4 14.04 3.75 -6.63
C GLY A 4 13.76 2.65 -7.65
N ASN A 5 14.32 1.45 -7.44
CA ASN A 5 14.06 0.28 -8.28
C ASN A 5 12.85 -0.51 -7.74
N SER A 6 11.88 -0.81 -8.60
CA SER A 6 10.70 -1.63 -8.25
C SER A 6 10.88 -3.13 -8.50
N ARG A 7 12.00 -3.53 -9.13
CA ARG A 7 12.28 -4.95 -9.44
C ARG A 7 12.79 -5.73 -8.22
N ASP A 8 13.36 -5.03 -7.26
CA ASP A 8 13.91 -5.55 -6.01
C ASP A 8 13.46 -4.70 -4.81
N THR A 9 14.00 -4.97 -3.62
CA THR A 9 13.69 -4.26 -2.37
C THR A 9 14.62 -3.08 -2.08
N SER A 10 15.52 -2.70 -3.00
CA SER A 10 16.51 -1.61 -2.79
C SER A 10 15.87 -0.23 -2.56
N PHE A 11 14.60 -0.06 -2.93
CA PHE A 11 13.83 1.13 -2.62
C PHE A 11 13.69 1.36 -1.10
N GLU A 12 13.70 0.30 -0.28
CA GLU A 12 13.61 0.40 1.18
C GLU A 12 14.81 1.18 1.75
N ASP A 13 16.03 0.84 1.30
CA ASP A 13 17.25 1.54 1.69
C ASP A 13 17.26 2.99 1.20
N MET A 14 16.72 3.23 0.00
CA MET A 14 16.55 4.58 -0.53
C MET A 14 15.60 5.40 0.35
N VAL A 15 14.40 4.89 0.65
CA VAL A 15 13.43 5.58 1.51
C VAL A 15 14.02 5.82 2.89
N ARG A 16 14.68 4.83 3.50
CA ARG A 16 15.33 4.98 4.80
C ARG A 16 16.36 6.10 4.80
N ARG A 17 17.22 6.19 3.79
CA ARG A 17 18.23 7.25 3.68
C ARG A 17 17.62 8.63 3.47
N GLU A 18 16.67 8.75 2.54
CA GLU A 18 16.08 10.05 2.19
C GLU A 18 15.13 10.59 3.29
N THR A 19 14.63 9.71 4.16
CA THR A 19 13.76 10.08 5.29
C THR A 19 14.48 10.12 6.64
N ASN A 20 15.81 9.96 6.68
CA ASN A 20 16.60 9.86 7.90
C ASN A 20 16.04 8.79 8.88
N GLY A 21 15.59 7.66 8.34
CA GLY A 21 15.02 6.55 9.10
C GLY A 21 13.58 6.76 9.58
N LYS A 22 12.96 7.93 9.33
CA LYS A 22 11.57 8.20 9.74
C LYS A 22 10.57 7.32 8.97
N GLY A 23 10.85 7.02 7.71
CA GLY A 23 9.88 6.43 6.78
C GLY A 23 8.91 7.47 6.21
N VAL A 24 7.86 6.99 5.55
CA VAL A 24 6.84 7.81 4.88
C VAL A 24 5.49 7.70 5.59
N ASP A 25 4.70 8.77 5.55
CA ASP A 25 3.37 8.80 6.17
C ASP A 25 2.35 7.94 5.40
N MET A 26 2.58 7.71 4.10
CA MET A 26 1.70 6.93 3.24
C MET A 26 2.49 6.12 2.22
N VAL A 27 2.02 4.90 1.95
CA VAL A 27 2.49 4.06 0.85
C VAL A 27 1.30 3.69 -0.02
N LEU A 28 1.43 3.88 -1.33
CA LEU A 28 0.54 3.33 -2.35
C LEU A 28 1.25 2.14 -2.99
N ASN A 29 0.83 0.92 -2.67
CA ASN A 29 1.48 -0.31 -3.09
C ASN A 29 0.70 -1.03 -4.20
N SER A 30 1.44 -1.54 -5.18
CA SER A 30 0.97 -2.50 -6.18
C SER A 30 1.95 -3.65 -6.41
N LEU A 31 2.98 -3.76 -5.56
CA LEU A 31 4.02 -4.78 -5.62
C LEU A 31 3.64 -5.97 -4.73
N SER A 32 4.16 -7.16 -5.07
CA SER A 32 3.87 -8.41 -4.36
C SER A 32 5.04 -8.96 -3.56
N ASP A 33 4.78 -10.03 -2.81
CA ASP A 33 5.80 -10.87 -2.18
C ASP A 33 6.71 -10.11 -1.20
N ASP A 34 8.03 -10.26 -1.34
CA ASP A 34 9.05 -9.60 -0.53
C ASP A 34 8.99 -8.07 -0.62
N LYS A 35 8.58 -7.54 -1.78
CA LYS A 35 8.43 -6.11 -2.01
C LYS A 35 7.24 -5.52 -1.26
N LEU A 36 6.15 -6.27 -1.09
CA LEU A 36 5.03 -5.84 -0.24
C LEU A 36 5.50 -5.64 1.21
N GLN A 37 6.29 -6.57 1.73
CA GLN A 37 6.85 -6.46 3.10
C GLN A 37 7.83 -5.28 3.22
N ALA A 38 8.66 -5.06 2.19
CA ALA A 38 9.56 -3.90 2.14
C ALA A 38 8.78 -2.57 2.10
N SER A 39 7.69 -2.51 1.35
CA SER A 39 6.76 -1.39 1.32
C SER A 39 6.18 -1.10 2.71
N VAL A 40 5.79 -2.11 3.48
CA VAL A 40 5.28 -1.92 4.86
C VAL A 40 6.36 -1.35 5.78
N ARG A 41 7.59 -1.86 5.69
CA ARG A 41 8.72 -1.36 6.50
C ARG A 41 9.04 0.11 6.24
N CYS A 42 8.74 0.61 5.04
CA CYS A 42 8.90 2.02 4.67
C CYS A 42 7.95 2.97 5.42
N LEU A 43 6.86 2.48 6.03
CA LEU A 43 5.93 3.34 6.76
C LEU A 43 6.55 3.89 8.05
N SER A 44 6.24 5.15 8.35
CA SER A 44 6.45 5.75 9.67
C SER A 44 5.43 5.25 10.69
N TYR A 45 5.65 5.57 11.97
CA TYR A 45 4.63 5.40 13.01
C TYR A 45 3.31 6.07 12.58
N ARG A 46 2.19 5.35 12.75
CA ARG A 46 0.83 5.72 12.37
C ARG A 46 0.62 6.00 10.87
N GLY A 47 1.52 5.50 10.03
CA GLY A 47 1.41 5.60 8.58
C GLY A 47 0.23 4.80 8.01
N ARG A 48 -0.13 5.11 6.76
CA ARG A 48 -1.25 4.49 6.04
C ARG A 48 -0.74 3.69 4.85
N PHE A 49 -1.09 2.41 4.82
CA PHE A 49 -0.81 1.54 3.70
C PHE A 49 -2.04 1.44 2.79
N LEU A 50 -1.91 1.83 1.53
CA LEU A 50 -2.94 1.72 0.51
C LEU A 50 -2.54 0.61 -0.47
N GLU A 51 -3.21 -0.53 -0.39
CA GLU A 51 -2.99 -1.68 -1.27
C GLU A 51 -3.98 -1.65 -2.44
N ILE A 52 -3.47 -1.60 -3.67
CA ILE A 52 -4.28 -1.68 -4.90
C ILE A 52 -4.06 -2.98 -5.69
N GLY A 53 -3.06 -3.78 -5.29
CA GLY A 53 -2.78 -5.10 -5.84
C GLY A 53 -3.77 -6.16 -5.34
N LYS A 54 -4.12 -7.10 -6.23
CA LYS A 54 -5.05 -8.19 -5.91
C LYS A 54 -4.36 -9.50 -5.56
N TYR A 55 -3.08 -9.64 -5.94
CA TYR A 55 -2.34 -10.90 -5.85
C TYR A 55 -2.17 -11.36 -4.39
N ASP A 56 -1.51 -10.56 -3.56
CA ASP A 56 -1.26 -10.93 -2.16
C ASP A 56 -2.53 -10.97 -1.29
N MET A 57 -3.53 -10.12 -1.58
CA MET A 57 -4.84 -10.21 -0.94
C MET A 57 -5.50 -11.57 -1.19
N SER A 58 -5.31 -12.17 -2.36
CA SER A 58 -5.85 -13.50 -2.69
C SER A 58 -5.05 -14.65 -2.06
N ASN A 59 -3.77 -14.42 -1.75
CA ASN A 59 -2.87 -15.43 -1.17
C ASN A 59 -2.83 -15.41 0.37
N ASN A 60 -3.57 -14.50 1.01
CA ASN A 60 -3.58 -14.33 2.46
C ASN A 60 -2.17 -14.13 3.05
N THR A 61 -1.33 -13.38 2.33
CA THR A 61 0.05 -13.07 2.73
C THR A 61 0.04 -12.40 4.11
N TYR A 62 0.84 -12.93 5.04
CA TYR A 62 0.97 -12.34 6.38
C TYR A 62 1.66 -10.98 6.30
N ILE A 63 1.09 -9.96 6.93
CA ILE A 63 1.67 -8.62 7.04
C ILE A 63 1.78 -8.27 8.51
N ASP A 64 3.00 -7.97 8.96
CA ASP A 64 3.21 -7.47 10.31
C ASP A 64 2.96 -5.95 10.36
N ILE A 65 1.84 -5.58 10.99
CA ILE A 65 1.39 -4.19 11.13
C ILE A 65 1.34 -3.71 12.58
N ALA A 66 1.58 -4.60 13.55
CA ALA A 66 1.24 -4.34 14.95
C ALA A 66 2.17 -3.31 15.62
N HIS A 67 3.42 -3.21 15.18
CA HIS A 67 4.46 -2.47 15.90
C HIS A 67 4.49 -0.96 15.63
N LYS A 68 3.79 -0.46 14.61
CA LYS A 68 3.84 0.96 14.20
C LYS A 68 2.48 1.68 14.25
N GLU A 69 1.44 1.07 14.80
CA GLU A 69 0.06 1.62 14.76
C GLU A 69 -0.40 2.00 13.33
N ILE A 70 0.07 1.28 12.31
CA ILE A 70 -0.25 1.59 10.93
C ILE A 70 -1.67 1.14 10.60
N SER A 71 -2.31 1.86 9.69
CA SER A 71 -3.62 1.48 9.12
C SER A 71 -3.43 0.88 7.74
N PHE A 72 -4.11 -0.23 7.46
CA PHE A 72 -4.08 -0.89 6.17
C PHE A 72 -5.43 -0.73 5.45
N HIS A 73 -5.38 -0.31 4.19
CA HIS A 73 -6.56 -0.08 3.36
C HIS A 73 -6.42 -0.83 2.03
N GLY A 74 -7.27 -1.84 1.81
CA GLY A 74 -7.46 -2.41 0.48
C GLY A 74 -8.34 -1.49 -0.36
N VAL A 75 -7.84 -1.04 -1.51
CA VAL A 75 -8.53 -0.09 -2.39
C VAL A 75 -8.83 -0.76 -3.73
N SER A 76 -10.12 -0.94 -4.02
CA SER A 76 -10.59 -1.52 -5.28
C SER A 76 -11.53 -0.56 -6.00
N LEU A 77 -11.10 -0.06 -7.15
CA LEU A 77 -11.96 0.77 -7.99
C LEU A 77 -13.17 0.00 -8.54
N ASP A 78 -13.05 -1.31 -8.76
CA ASP A 78 -14.18 -2.16 -9.17
C ASP A 78 -15.34 -2.07 -8.16
N TYR A 79 -15.01 -2.01 -6.87
CA TYR A 79 -16.01 -1.89 -5.81
C TYR A 79 -16.68 -0.51 -5.84
N VAL A 80 -15.89 0.55 -6.04
CA VAL A 80 -16.39 1.93 -6.15
C VAL A 80 -17.34 2.08 -7.34
N PHE A 81 -16.95 1.59 -8.51
CA PHE A 81 -17.78 1.69 -9.72
C PHE A 81 -19.04 0.81 -9.66
N ARG A 82 -18.98 -0.36 -9.00
CA ARG A 82 -20.18 -1.18 -8.77
C ARG A 82 -21.19 -0.52 -7.85
N GLN A 83 -20.75 0.14 -6.77
CA GLN A 83 -21.66 0.91 -5.91
C GLN A 83 -22.27 2.13 -6.63
N SER A 84 -21.53 2.76 -7.53
CA SER A 84 -22.00 3.92 -8.31
C SER A 84 -23.17 3.59 -9.24
N THR A 85 -23.33 2.30 -9.60
CA THR A 85 -24.40 1.84 -10.49
C THR A 85 -25.77 1.77 -9.77
N GLU A 86 -25.81 1.80 -8.43
CA GLU A 86 -27.08 1.98 -7.68
C GLU A 86 -27.57 3.43 -7.65
N ILE A 87 -26.72 4.42 -7.97
CA ILE A 87 -27.07 5.85 -7.92
C ILE A 87 -27.60 6.37 -9.28
N VAL A 88 -27.37 5.67 -10.39
CA VAL A 88 -27.86 6.05 -11.74
C VAL A 88 -29.15 5.30 -12.12
N LYS A 89 -30.05 5.12 -11.15
CA LYS A 89 -31.48 4.84 -11.40
C LYS A 89 -32.34 5.98 -10.84
N VAL A 90 -32.03 7.21 -11.23
CA VAL A 90 -33.04 8.29 -11.20
C VAL A 90 -33.80 8.18 -12.51
N ASN A 91 -35.06 7.76 -12.39
CA ASN A 91 -36.04 7.51 -13.44
C ASN A 91 -36.00 8.56 -14.57
N MET A 92 -35.94 8.10 -15.82
CA MET A 92 -36.62 8.76 -16.94
C MET A 92 -38.07 8.29 -16.98
#